data_AF-A0A673VXF1-F1
#
_entry.id   AF-A0A673VXF1-F1
#
_cell.length_a   1.000
_cell.length_b   1.000
_cell.length_c   1.000
_cell.angle_alpha   90.00
_cell.angle_beta   90.00
_cell.angle_gamma   90.00
#
_symmetry.space_group_name_H-M   'P 1'
#
loop_
_entity.id
_entity.type
_entity.pdbx_description
1 polymer ?
#
loop_
_entity_poly.entity_id
_entity_poly.type
_entity_poly.pdbx_seq_one_letter_code
_entity_poly.pdbx_strand_id
1 'polypeptide(L)'
;MDNACQCTDYNDRQSNAILYNILNQENSKSSHNNLNYNLIPPRCNCEMRRTVCLKSPADICQEASGVLVKTIHFMKNVPAFNQLPKNDQLSLLQSCWVPLFILGLAQEGMNFDVIDTPANSMLKRILLNSQDSSETEREQPTLAGVNKLKSCLKKFWSLDLSPKEYAYLKGTMIFNPDVKDLKAALFVEGLQQEAQHALREVVQPLHPGDRSRFAHILLAASMLKTITPNLITELFFRHVIGQADLLDFLVDMLFSRNMYGASTWRLPR
;
A
#
# COMPACT_ATOMS: atom_id res chain seq x y z
N MET A 1 -10.86 -7.28 27.51
CA MET A 1 -11.14 -5.89 27.94
C MET A 1 -11.02 -5.04 26.69
N ASP A 2 -12.16 -4.79 26.06
CA ASP A 2 -12.26 -4.16 24.75
C ASP A 2 -11.99 -2.66 24.88
N ASN A 3 -10.85 -2.21 24.34
CA ASN A 3 -10.55 -0.78 24.20
C ASN A 3 -11.32 -0.21 22.99
N ALA A 4 -12.64 -0.19 23.08
CA ALA A 4 -13.51 0.54 22.17
C ALA A 4 -13.30 2.06 22.38
N CYS A 5 -13.32 2.86 21.30
CA CYS A 5 -13.27 4.32 21.49
C CYS A 5 -14.50 4.77 22.28
N GLN A 6 -14.29 5.39 23.44
CA GLN A 6 -15.29 6.20 24.13
C GLN A 6 -15.37 7.58 23.50
N CYS A 7 -15.69 7.60 22.22
CA CYS A 7 -15.93 8.82 21.50
C CYS A 7 -17.35 9.25 21.81
N THR A 8 -17.51 9.88 22.98
CA THR A 8 -18.75 10.49 23.42
C THR A 8 -19.21 11.51 22.39
N ASP A 9 -20.47 11.37 21.99
CA ASP A 9 -21.24 12.21 21.08
C ASP A 9 -21.29 13.66 21.61
N TYR A 10 -20.21 14.41 21.41
CA TYR A 10 -20.14 15.84 21.69
C TYR A 10 -20.08 16.58 20.36
N ASN A 11 -21.28 16.83 19.83
CA ASN A 11 -21.67 17.91 18.93
C ASN A 11 -20.62 18.35 17.89
N ASP A 12 -20.80 17.87 16.66
CA ASP A 12 -20.45 18.67 15.47
C ASP A 12 -21.66 18.80 14.51
N ARG A 13 -22.83 19.09 15.10
CA ARG A 13 -24.06 19.38 14.37
C ARG A 13 -24.11 20.81 13.82
N GLN A 14 -23.02 21.57 13.86
CA GLN A 14 -23.07 23.03 13.72
C GLN A 14 -22.37 23.62 12.49
N SER A 15 -21.76 22.83 11.61
CA SER A 15 -21.14 23.40 10.40
C SER A 15 -22.07 23.55 9.19
N ASN A 16 -23.23 22.86 9.14
CA ASN A 16 -24.11 22.86 7.95
C ASN A 16 -25.57 23.25 8.20
N ALA A 17 -25.98 23.47 9.46
CA ALA A 17 -27.36 23.82 9.79
C ALA A 17 -27.75 25.24 9.33
N ILE A 18 -26.77 26.16 9.27
CA ILE A 18 -27.03 27.57 8.90
C ILE A 18 -27.40 27.67 7.41
N LEU A 19 -26.66 27.00 6.52
CA LEU A 19 -26.95 27.03 5.08
C LEU A 19 -28.30 26.37 4.76
N TYR A 20 -28.62 25.26 5.44
CA TYR A 20 -29.87 24.53 5.28
C TYR A 20 -31.09 25.36 5.74
N ASN A 21 -30.97 26.06 6.87
CA ASN A 21 -32.05 26.90 7.40
C ASN A 21 -32.27 28.20 6.61
N ILE A 22 -31.21 28.74 5.97
CA ILE A 22 -31.31 29.90 5.07
C ILE A 22 -32.01 29.53 3.76
N LEU A 23 -31.75 28.34 3.22
CA LEU A 23 -32.32 27.89 1.95
C LEU A 23 -33.78 27.42 2.04
N ASN A 24 -34.29 27.17 3.25
CA ASN A 24 -35.59 26.51 3.44
C ASN A 24 -36.61 27.33 4.23
N GLN A 25 -36.40 28.65 4.39
CA GLN A 25 -37.44 29.57 4.83
C GLN A 25 -38.33 29.98 3.67
N GLU A 26 -39.19 29.06 3.22
CA GLU A 26 -40.46 29.43 2.60
C GLU A 26 -41.46 28.26 2.71
N ASN A 27 -42.57 28.54 3.39
CA ASN A 27 -43.85 27.84 3.40
C ASN A 27 -44.01 26.52 4.19
N SER A 28 -44.65 26.70 5.33
CA SER A 28 -45.48 25.78 6.11
C SER A 28 -46.22 24.66 5.32
N LYS A 29 -46.15 23.41 5.81
CA LYS A 29 -47.26 22.60 6.37
C LYS A 29 -46.92 21.08 6.39
N SER A 30 -47.05 20.50 7.59
CA SER A 30 -47.42 19.11 7.93
C SER A 30 -47.14 17.96 6.94
N SER A 31 -46.38 16.96 7.37
CA SER A 31 -46.91 15.63 7.76
C SER A 31 -45.79 14.62 7.99
N HIS A 32 -46.02 13.77 8.99
CA HIS A 32 -45.20 12.62 9.34
C HIS A 32 -44.82 11.75 8.13
N ASN A 33 -43.57 11.31 8.07
CA ASN A 33 -43.21 10.00 7.55
C ASN A 33 -41.95 9.50 8.27
N ASN A 34 -42.11 8.43 9.04
CA ASN A 34 -41.02 7.66 9.65
C ASN A 34 -40.23 6.98 8.52
N LEU A 35 -39.11 7.57 8.11
CA LEU A 35 -38.10 6.86 7.32
C LEU A 35 -37.06 6.29 8.27
N ASN A 36 -37.15 4.98 8.44
CA ASN A 36 -36.19 4.15 9.14
C ASN A 36 -34.91 4.06 8.29
N TYR A 37 -34.05 5.07 8.38
CA TYR A 37 -32.70 4.98 7.82
C TYR A 37 -31.85 4.17 8.79
N ASN A 38 -31.37 3.01 8.34
CA ASN A 38 -30.26 2.31 8.98
C ASN A 38 -29.06 3.28 9.00
N LEU A 39 -28.90 4.04 10.07
CA LEU A 39 -27.74 4.90 10.28
C LEU A 39 -26.52 3.99 10.44
N ILE A 40 -25.71 3.92 9.40
CA ILE A 40 -24.31 3.53 9.50
C ILE A 40 -23.70 4.45 10.57
N PRO A 41 -23.15 3.94 11.69
CA PRO A 41 -22.56 4.79 12.71
C PRO A 41 -21.49 5.68 12.08
N PRO A 42 -21.47 7.00 12.35
CA PRO A 42 -20.40 7.85 11.86
C PRO A 42 -19.08 7.31 12.41
N ARG A 43 -18.20 6.83 11.52
CA ARG A 43 -16.87 6.35 11.89
C ARG A 43 -16.11 7.53 12.49
N CYS A 44 -15.80 7.42 13.77
CA CYS A 44 -15.04 8.43 14.45
C CYS A 44 -13.63 8.55 13.87
N ASN A 45 -13.12 9.78 13.76
CA ASN A 45 -11.77 10.09 13.24
C ASN A 45 -10.63 9.44 14.07
N CYS A 46 -10.94 8.98 15.28
CA CYS A 46 -10.09 8.18 16.16
C CYS A 46 -9.76 6.79 15.58
N GLU A 47 -10.71 6.11 14.91
CA GLU A 47 -10.48 4.80 14.30
C GLU A 47 -9.50 4.90 13.13
N MET A 48 -9.55 6.03 12.41
CA MET A 48 -8.64 6.30 11.29
C MET A 48 -7.20 6.58 11.75
N ARG A 49 -7.02 7.11 12.95
CA ARG A 49 -5.70 7.45 13.53
C ARG A 49 -5.16 6.39 14.49
N ARG A 50 -5.90 5.28 14.69
CA ARG A 50 -5.47 4.18 15.55
C ARG A 50 -4.22 3.52 14.96
N THR A 51 -3.13 3.52 15.71
CA THR A 51 -1.88 2.91 15.27
C THR A 51 -1.85 1.41 15.60
N VAL A 52 -1.23 0.65 14.72
CA VAL A 52 -1.21 -0.82 14.80
C VAL A 52 0.18 -1.35 14.47
N CYS A 53 0.48 -2.56 14.94
CA CYS A 53 1.68 -3.30 14.60
C CYS A 53 1.34 -4.74 14.23
N LEU A 54 2.28 -5.44 13.59
CA LEU A 54 2.11 -6.85 13.24
C LEU A 54 2.00 -7.71 14.50
N LYS A 55 1.07 -8.69 14.49
CA LYS A 55 0.90 -9.64 15.60
C LYS A 55 2.10 -10.57 15.76
N SER A 56 2.70 -10.99 14.64
CA SER A 56 3.87 -11.89 14.60
C SER A 56 4.96 -11.27 13.71
N PRO A 57 5.66 -10.22 14.18
CA PRO A 57 6.57 -9.45 13.33
C PRO A 57 7.76 -10.28 12.81
N ALA A 58 8.30 -11.23 13.58
CA ALA A 58 9.47 -12.00 13.15
C ALA A 58 9.22 -12.79 11.85
N ASP A 59 8.17 -13.62 11.83
CA ASP A 59 7.85 -14.49 10.69
C ASP A 59 7.37 -13.69 9.47
N ILE A 60 6.46 -12.73 9.73
CA ILE A 60 5.86 -11.90 8.68
C ILE A 60 6.90 -11.01 8.00
N CYS A 61 7.79 -10.38 8.78
CA CYS A 61 8.84 -9.53 8.19
C CYS A 61 9.88 -10.37 7.43
N GLN A 62 10.18 -11.60 7.87
CA GLN A 62 11.06 -12.51 7.13
C GLN A 62 10.47 -12.89 5.76
N GLU A 63 9.19 -13.29 5.72
CA GLU A 63 8.50 -13.63 4.48
C GLU A 63 8.39 -12.42 3.54
N ALA A 64 7.99 -11.26 4.07
CA ALA A 64 7.98 -9.99 3.35
C ALA A 64 9.35 -9.64 2.77
N SER A 65 10.44 -9.87 3.51
CA SER A 65 11.80 -9.64 3.02
C SER A 65 12.14 -10.55 1.84
N GLY A 66 11.70 -11.82 1.88
CA GLY A 66 11.81 -12.73 0.75
C GLY A 66 11.07 -12.22 -0.49
N VAL A 67 9.85 -11.70 -0.32
CA VAL A 67 9.06 -11.08 -1.41
C VAL A 67 9.76 -9.85 -1.99
N LEU A 68 10.36 -9.03 -1.14
CA LEU A 68 11.09 -7.83 -1.58
C LEU A 68 12.32 -8.20 -2.42
N VAL A 69 13.09 -9.21 -1.99
CA VAL A 69 14.22 -9.73 -2.76
C VAL A 69 13.76 -10.30 -4.10
N LYS A 70 12.68 -11.11 -4.12
CA LYS A 70 12.08 -11.62 -5.36
C LYS A 70 11.63 -10.48 -6.30
N THR A 71 11.10 -9.39 -5.74
CA THR A 71 10.70 -8.19 -6.50
C THR A 71 11.89 -7.55 -7.20
N ILE A 72 12.98 -7.28 -6.47
CA ILE A 72 14.19 -6.70 -7.06
C ILE A 72 14.84 -7.65 -8.07
N HIS A 73 14.87 -8.94 -7.75
CA HIS A 73 15.37 -9.96 -8.66
C HIS A 73 14.57 -10.02 -9.97
N PHE A 74 13.24 -9.92 -9.91
CA PHE A 74 12.39 -9.83 -11.10
C PHE A 74 12.79 -8.64 -11.97
N MET A 75 12.90 -7.43 -11.41
CA MET A 75 13.29 -6.23 -12.17
C MET A 75 14.65 -6.40 -12.87
N LYS A 76 15.65 -6.93 -12.16
CA LYS A 76 17.00 -7.18 -12.69
C LYS A 76 17.02 -8.21 -13.82
N ASN A 77 16.03 -9.10 -13.87
CA ASN A 77 15.95 -10.12 -14.90
C ASN A 77 15.13 -9.68 -16.12
N VAL A 78 14.54 -8.48 -16.12
CA VAL A 78 13.85 -7.93 -17.30
C VAL A 78 14.90 -7.34 -18.26
N PRO A 79 15.16 -7.92 -19.45
CA PRO A 79 16.23 -7.46 -20.32
C PRO A 79 16.08 -6.00 -20.76
N ALA A 80 14.85 -5.59 -21.09
CA ALA A 80 14.55 -4.23 -21.51
C ALA A 80 14.80 -3.19 -20.40
N PHE A 81 14.56 -3.55 -19.13
CA PHE A 81 14.86 -2.69 -17.99
C PHE A 81 16.37 -2.43 -17.86
N ASN A 82 17.19 -3.46 -18.08
CA ASN A 82 18.65 -3.35 -17.99
C ASN A 82 19.28 -2.48 -19.09
N GLN A 83 18.57 -2.25 -20.20
CA GLN A 83 19.01 -1.39 -21.30
C GLN A 83 18.79 0.10 -21.00
N LEU A 84 17.98 0.44 -20.00
CA LEU A 84 17.69 1.82 -19.63
C LEU A 84 18.91 2.50 -18.98
N PRO A 85 19.03 3.83 -19.07
CA PRO A 85 20.00 4.59 -18.28
C PRO A 85 19.89 4.29 -16.78
N LYS A 86 21.01 4.29 -16.05
CA LYS A 86 21.01 3.95 -14.61
C LYS A 86 20.13 4.88 -13.76
N ASN A 87 20.10 6.17 -14.10
CA ASN A 87 19.22 7.13 -13.43
C ASN A 87 17.74 6.81 -13.70
N ASP A 88 17.39 6.42 -14.92
CA ASP A 88 16.03 6.01 -15.26
C ASP A 88 15.64 4.72 -14.52
N GLN A 89 16.56 3.73 -14.43
CA GLN A 89 16.36 2.52 -13.62
C GLN A 89 16.07 2.86 -12.15
N LEU A 90 16.80 3.83 -11.58
CA LEU A 90 16.61 4.32 -10.22
C LEU A 90 15.25 5.00 -10.04
N SER A 91 14.89 5.95 -10.93
CA SER A 91 13.60 6.65 -10.87
C SER A 91 12.42 5.70 -11.01
N LEU A 92 12.53 4.71 -11.90
CA LEU A 92 11.52 3.67 -12.06
C LEU A 92 11.42 2.81 -10.79
N LEU A 93 12.54 2.35 -10.21
CA LEU A 93 12.55 1.62 -8.94
C LEU A 93 11.81 2.38 -7.84
N GLN A 94 12.15 3.65 -7.64
CA GLN A 94 11.52 4.52 -6.65
C GLN A 94 9.99 4.61 -6.85
N SER A 95 9.54 4.63 -8.10
CA SER A 95 8.12 4.72 -8.44
C SER A 95 7.32 3.42 -8.29
N CYS A 96 7.96 2.27 -8.50
CA CYS A 96 7.23 0.99 -8.68
C CYS A 96 7.48 -0.05 -7.61
N TRP A 97 8.48 0.10 -6.73
CA TRP A 97 8.82 -0.95 -5.75
C TRP A 97 7.64 -1.29 -4.82
N VAL A 98 6.83 -0.30 -4.40
CA VAL A 98 5.64 -0.55 -3.56
C VAL A 98 4.56 -1.35 -4.29
N PRO A 99 4.06 -0.91 -5.48
CA PRO A 99 3.13 -1.72 -6.27
C PRO A 99 3.63 -3.14 -6.53
N LEU A 100 4.91 -3.30 -6.92
CA LEU A 100 5.50 -4.60 -7.21
C LEU A 100 5.58 -5.49 -5.97
N PHE A 101 5.97 -4.91 -4.83
CA PHE A 101 6.01 -5.61 -3.55
C PHE A 101 4.62 -6.12 -3.16
N ILE A 102 3.58 -5.28 -3.26
CA ILE A 102 2.20 -5.68 -2.94
C ILE A 102 1.69 -6.76 -3.90
N LEU A 103 2.01 -6.68 -5.20
CA LEU A 103 1.71 -7.75 -6.15
C LEU A 103 2.44 -9.05 -5.78
N GLY A 104 3.69 -8.96 -5.30
CA GLY A 104 4.44 -10.08 -4.76
C GLY A 104 3.77 -10.71 -3.55
N LEU A 105 3.33 -9.90 -2.57
CA LEU A 105 2.58 -10.38 -1.40
C LEU A 105 1.30 -11.12 -1.83
N ALA A 106 0.56 -10.54 -2.77
CA ALA A 106 -0.65 -11.16 -3.29
C ALA A 106 -0.36 -12.50 -3.99
N GLN A 107 0.68 -12.54 -4.83
CA GLN A 107 1.08 -13.73 -5.59
C GLN A 107 1.55 -14.89 -4.69
N GLU A 108 2.19 -14.59 -3.55
CA GLU A 108 2.62 -15.60 -2.57
C GLU A 108 1.50 -15.97 -1.57
N GLY A 109 0.31 -15.37 -1.68
CA GLY A 109 -0.82 -15.67 -0.79
C GLY A 109 -0.62 -15.18 0.64
N MET A 110 0.27 -14.20 0.85
CA MET A 110 0.68 -13.79 2.19
C MET A 110 -0.45 -13.09 2.95
N ASN A 111 -0.81 -13.62 4.12
CA ASN A 111 -1.80 -13.04 5.01
C ASN A 111 -1.17 -12.74 6.38
N PHE A 112 -1.61 -11.67 7.03
CA PHE A 112 -1.04 -11.22 8.29
C PHE A 112 -2.10 -10.54 9.15
N ASP A 113 -1.90 -10.61 10.47
CA ASP A 113 -2.75 -9.94 11.45
C ASP A 113 -2.01 -8.80 12.13
N VAL A 114 -2.80 -7.82 12.56
CA VAL A 114 -2.31 -6.66 13.30
C VAL A 114 -3.01 -6.56 14.64
N ILE A 115 -2.30 -6.02 15.60
CA ILE A 115 -2.80 -5.68 16.93
C ILE A 115 -2.62 -4.19 17.15
N ASP A 116 -3.38 -3.64 18.09
CA ASP A 116 -3.25 -2.24 18.44
C ASP A 116 -1.91 -1.98 19.09
N THR A 117 -1.23 -0.93 18.64
CA THR A 117 -0.03 -0.47 19.32
C THR A 117 -0.49 0.20 20.62
N PRO A 118 -0.03 -0.26 21.79
CA PRO A 118 -0.35 0.42 23.04
C PRO A 118 0.18 1.84 22.95
N ALA A 119 -0.72 2.83 23.08
CA ALA A 119 -0.32 4.23 23.08
C ALA A 119 0.73 4.43 24.18
N ASN A 120 1.92 4.92 23.81
CA ASN A 120 2.86 5.40 24.81
C ASN A 120 2.19 6.59 25.52
N SER A 121 1.68 6.35 26.73
CA SER A 121 0.97 7.36 27.49
C SER A 121 1.86 8.60 27.62
N MET A 122 1.27 9.79 27.54
CA MET A 122 2.01 11.04 27.75
C MET A 122 2.76 10.99 29.10
N LEU A 123 2.19 10.34 30.11
CA LEU A 123 2.84 10.09 31.39
C LEU A 123 4.10 9.22 31.27
N LYS A 124 4.05 8.09 30.55
CA LYS A 124 5.24 7.25 30.32
C LYS A 124 6.35 8.03 29.61
N ARG A 125 5.99 8.96 28.72
CA ARG A 125 6.92 9.83 28.00
C ARG A 125 7.59 10.86 28.90
N ILE A 126 6.80 11.51 29.75
CA ILE A 126 7.29 12.51 30.72
C ILE A 126 8.16 11.82 31.79
N LEU A 127 7.73 10.66 32.29
CA LEU A 127 8.41 9.94 33.37
C LEU A 127 9.74 9.31 32.94
N LEU A 128 9.87 8.91 31.68
CA LEU A 128 11.09 8.27 31.17
C LEU A 128 12.12 9.26 30.60
N ASN A 129 11.86 10.58 30.65
CA ASN A 129 12.71 11.61 30.03
C ASN A 129 13.15 11.23 28.60
N SER A 130 12.28 10.54 27.86
CA SER A 130 12.54 10.10 26.50
C SER A 130 12.37 11.27 25.54
N GLN A 131 13.23 12.27 25.70
CA GLN A 131 13.43 13.36 24.74
C GLN A 131 14.34 12.89 23.60
N ASP A 132 15.05 11.78 23.80
CA ASP A 132 15.75 11.02 22.77
C ASP A 132 14.86 9.89 22.23
N SER A 133 14.20 10.12 21.10
CA SER A 133 13.97 9.06 20.11
C SER A 133 13.42 9.65 18.82
N SER A 134 14.21 9.53 17.75
CA SER A 134 13.80 9.72 16.36
C SER A 134 12.59 8.85 15.93
N GLU A 135 12.07 8.00 16.82
CA GLU A 135 10.83 7.24 16.66
C GLU A 135 9.56 8.10 16.78
N THR A 136 9.64 9.30 17.38
CA THR A 136 8.46 10.10 17.73
C THR A 136 7.92 10.98 16.58
N GLU A 137 8.75 11.30 15.58
CA GLU A 137 8.32 12.03 14.38
C GLU A 137 7.80 11.12 13.25
N ARG A 138 7.92 9.80 13.42
CA ARG A 138 7.58 8.86 12.35
C ARG A 138 6.10 8.53 12.36
N GLU A 139 5.47 8.68 11.20
CA GLU A 139 4.09 8.27 10.99
C GLU A 139 3.96 6.75 11.14
N GLN A 140 3.42 6.31 12.28
CA GLN A 140 3.16 4.90 12.54
C GLN A 140 2.07 4.33 11.61
N PRO A 141 2.11 3.01 11.31
CA PRO A 141 1.06 2.35 10.54
C PRO A 141 -0.31 2.52 11.21
N THR A 142 -1.27 3.10 10.49
CA THR A 142 -2.64 3.23 10.96
C THR A 142 -3.49 2.04 10.54
N LEU A 143 -4.50 1.70 11.35
CA LEU A 143 -5.46 0.66 11.03
C LEU A 143 -6.16 0.91 9.68
N ALA A 144 -6.46 2.17 9.37
CA ALA A 144 -7.03 2.56 8.07
C ALA A 144 -6.08 2.24 6.90
N GLY A 145 -4.79 2.58 7.03
CA GLY A 145 -3.77 2.24 6.04
C GLY A 145 -3.64 0.72 5.84
N VAL A 146 -3.56 -0.03 6.94
CA VAL A 146 -3.47 -1.50 6.89
C VAL A 146 -4.72 -2.13 6.27
N ASN A 147 -5.91 -1.63 6.60
CA ASN A 147 -7.16 -2.12 6.00
C ASN A 147 -7.22 -1.86 4.49
N LYS A 148 -6.69 -0.71 4.05
CA LYS A 148 -6.55 -0.40 2.62
C LYS A 148 -5.63 -1.38 1.91
N LEU A 149 -4.48 -1.70 2.52
CA LEU A 149 -3.55 -2.71 2.01
C LEU A 149 -4.21 -4.10 1.95
N LYS A 150 -4.84 -4.54 3.04
CA LYS A 150 -5.59 -5.82 3.08
C LYS A 150 -6.69 -5.88 2.03
N SER A 151 -7.36 -4.77 1.76
CA SER A 151 -8.39 -4.69 0.72
C SER A 151 -7.80 -4.85 -0.68
N CYS A 152 -6.61 -4.29 -0.94
CA CYS A 152 -5.89 -4.51 -2.19
C CYS A 152 -5.53 -6.00 -2.36
N LEU A 153 -4.94 -6.63 -1.33
CA LEU A 153 -4.58 -8.05 -1.38
C LEU A 153 -5.79 -8.96 -1.66
N LYS A 154 -6.89 -8.75 -0.92
CA LYS A 154 -8.15 -9.46 -1.15
C LYS A 154 -8.69 -9.28 -2.56
N LYS A 155 -8.57 -8.06 -3.13
CA LYS A 155 -9.00 -7.81 -4.51
C LYS A 155 -8.17 -8.63 -5.50
N PHE A 156 -6.85 -8.69 -5.33
CA PHE A 156 -5.99 -9.50 -6.20
C PHE A 156 -6.24 -11.01 -6.06
N TRP A 157 -6.46 -11.51 -4.84
CA TRP A 157 -6.85 -12.91 -4.64
C TRP A 157 -8.19 -13.25 -5.32
N SER A 158 -9.16 -12.33 -5.28
CA SER A 158 -10.45 -12.53 -5.96
C SER A 158 -10.35 -12.54 -7.49
N LEU A 159 -9.27 -12.00 -8.06
CA LEU A 159 -9.04 -12.01 -9.50
C LEU A 159 -8.44 -13.33 -9.98
N ASP A 160 -7.87 -14.15 -9.08
CA ASP A 160 -7.24 -15.43 -9.41
C ASP A 160 -6.29 -15.30 -10.61
N LEU A 161 -5.25 -14.48 -10.44
CA LEU A 161 -4.30 -14.19 -11.51
C LEU A 161 -3.30 -15.34 -11.66
N SER A 162 -3.11 -15.78 -12.90
CA SER A 162 -2.06 -16.72 -13.26
C SER A 162 -0.66 -16.10 -13.11
N PRO A 163 0.42 -16.91 -12.98
CA PRO A 163 1.79 -16.40 -12.93
C PRO A 163 2.17 -15.52 -14.13
N LYS A 164 1.61 -15.81 -15.32
CA LYS A 164 1.82 -15.00 -16.53
C LYS A 164 1.13 -13.64 -16.42
N GLU A 165 -0.12 -13.59 -15.98
CA GLU A 165 -0.83 -12.32 -15.76
C GLU A 165 -0.11 -11.45 -14.73
N TYR A 166 0.39 -12.03 -13.63
CA TYR A 166 1.25 -11.31 -12.68
C TYR A 166 2.51 -10.76 -13.32
N ALA A 167 3.20 -11.54 -14.17
CA ALA A 167 4.43 -11.09 -14.82
C ALA A 167 4.19 -9.89 -15.74
N TYR A 168 3.16 -9.93 -16.59
CA TYR A 168 2.83 -8.80 -17.47
C TYR A 168 2.31 -7.59 -16.69
N LEU A 169 1.49 -7.81 -15.64
CA LEU A 169 1.04 -6.73 -14.78
C LEU A 169 2.21 -6.04 -14.05
N LYS A 170 3.20 -6.80 -13.57
CA LYS A 170 4.43 -6.21 -13.01
C LYS A 170 5.18 -5.41 -14.08
N GLY A 171 5.22 -5.89 -15.32
CA GLY A 171 5.78 -5.15 -16.46
C GLY A 171 5.12 -3.78 -16.66
N THR A 172 3.78 -3.70 -16.63
CA THR A 172 3.06 -2.42 -16.77
C THR A 172 3.33 -1.44 -15.62
N MET A 173 3.68 -1.96 -14.43
CA MET A 173 4.05 -1.13 -13.27
C MET A 173 5.52 -0.68 -13.32
N ILE A 174 6.44 -1.52 -13.80
CA ILE A 174 7.87 -1.18 -13.96
C ILE A 174 8.01 -0.06 -14.98
N PHE A 175 7.37 -0.21 -16.14
CA PHE A 175 7.49 0.73 -17.23
C PHE A 175 6.41 1.81 -17.09
N ASN A 176 6.72 2.84 -16.30
CA ASN A 176 5.83 3.99 -16.10
C ASN A 176 6.43 5.24 -16.75
N PRO A 177 5.90 5.69 -17.91
CA PRO A 177 6.42 6.86 -18.60
C PRO A 177 6.11 8.18 -17.86
N ASP A 178 5.16 8.18 -16.92
CA ASP A 178 4.78 9.37 -16.14
C ASP A 178 5.82 9.75 -15.06
N VAL A 179 6.86 8.95 -14.88
CA VAL A 179 7.95 9.27 -13.95
C VAL A 179 8.72 10.47 -14.48
N LYS A 180 8.92 11.46 -13.62
CA LYS A 180 9.59 12.71 -13.98
C LYS A 180 11.04 12.48 -14.39
N ASP A 181 11.51 13.30 -15.33
CA ASP A 181 12.93 13.40 -15.73
C ASP A 181 13.54 12.12 -16.32
N LEU A 182 12.71 11.20 -16.85
CA LEU A 182 13.18 10.04 -17.60
C LEU A 182 13.85 10.45 -18.92
N LYS A 183 15.09 10.00 -19.13
CA LYS A 183 15.81 10.24 -20.38
C LYS A 183 15.27 9.39 -21.53
N ALA A 184 14.79 8.19 -21.24
CA ALA A 184 14.27 7.22 -22.19
C ALA A 184 12.73 7.11 -22.13
N ALA A 185 12.01 8.20 -21.84
CA ALA A 185 10.55 8.19 -21.64
C ALA A 185 9.76 7.51 -22.77
N LEU A 186 10.06 7.82 -24.04
CA LEU A 186 9.39 7.20 -25.20
C LEU A 186 9.63 5.69 -25.30
N PHE A 187 10.83 5.23 -24.94
CA PHE A 187 11.13 3.80 -24.92
C PHE A 187 10.38 3.11 -23.77
N VAL A 188 10.31 3.74 -22.59
CA VAL A 188 9.51 3.26 -21.45
C VAL A 188 8.03 3.19 -21.81
N GLU A 189 7.49 4.17 -22.54
CA GLU A 189 6.11 4.16 -23.01
C GLU A 189 5.85 2.96 -23.94
N GLY A 190 6.72 2.73 -24.93
CA GLY A 190 6.61 1.55 -25.80
C GLY A 190 6.63 0.23 -25.04
N LEU A 191 7.50 0.11 -24.03
CA LEU A 191 7.56 -1.08 -23.17
C LEU A 191 6.31 -1.24 -22.30
N GLN A 192 5.70 -0.13 -21.84
CA GLN A 192 4.45 -0.17 -21.11
C GLN A 192 3.31 -0.67 -22.01
N GLN A 193 3.21 -0.15 -23.24
CA GLN A 193 2.21 -0.56 -24.22
C GLN A 193 2.35 -2.05 -24.55
N GLU A 194 3.58 -2.53 -24.75
CA GLU A 194 3.86 -3.95 -25.00
C GLU A 194 3.43 -4.84 -23.82
N ALA A 195 3.75 -4.44 -22.58
CA ALA A 195 3.33 -5.18 -21.39
C ALA A 195 1.79 -5.22 -21.24
N GLN A 196 1.09 -4.12 -21.56
CA GLN A 196 -0.38 -4.07 -21.56
C GLN A 196 -0.98 -4.93 -22.66
N HIS A 197 -0.38 -4.91 -23.86
CA HIS A 197 -0.80 -5.74 -24.98
C HIS A 197 -0.68 -7.23 -24.62
N ALA A 198 0.49 -7.66 -24.14
CA ALA A 198 0.73 -9.03 -23.75
C ALA A 198 -0.17 -9.49 -22.59
N LEU A 199 -0.47 -8.61 -21.62
CA LEU A 199 -1.45 -8.90 -20.57
C LEU A 199 -2.85 -9.15 -21.17
N ARG A 200 -3.28 -8.32 -22.11
CA ARG A 200 -4.59 -8.47 -22.79
C ARG A 200 -4.65 -9.79 -23.57
N GLU A 201 -3.60 -10.12 -24.30
CA GLU A 201 -3.51 -11.36 -25.08
C GLU A 201 -3.53 -12.62 -24.22
N VAL A 202 -2.97 -12.59 -23.01
CA VAL A 202 -3.03 -13.74 -22.10
C VAL A 202 -4.39 -13.88 -21.41
N VAL A 203 -5.05 -12.76 -21.12
CA VAL A 203 -6.38 -12.75 -20.48
C VAL A 203 -7.44 -13.39 -21.40
N GLN A 204 -7.41 -13.09 -22.70
CA GLN A 204 -8.49 -13.43 -23.64
C GLN A 204 -8.71 -14.94 -23.86
N PRO A 205 -7.66 -15.79 -24.03
CA PRO A 205 -7.81 -17.24 -24.18
C PRO A 205 -8.15 -17.94 -22.86
N LEU A 206 -7.65 -17.43 -21.72
CA LEU A 206 -7.89 -18.01 -20.40
C LEU A 206 -9.31 -17.74 -19.89
N HIS A 207 -9.91 -16.61 -20.31
CA HIS A 207 -11.25 -16.19 -19.87
C HIS A 207 -12.12 -15.68 -21.03
N PRO A 208 -12.49 -16.53 -22.00
CA PRO A 208 -13.21 -16.11 -23.21
C PRO A 208 -14.60 -15.51 -22.94
N GLY A 209 -15.20 -15.79 -21.77
CA GLY A 209 -16.48 -15.23 -21.34
C GLY A 209 -16.39 -13.90 -20.59
N ASP A 210 -15.20 -13.49 -20.11
CA ASP A 210 -15.01 -12.30 -19.28
C ASP A 210 -14.23 -11.22 -20.05
N ARG A 211 -14.93 -10.53 -20.95
CA ARG A 211 -14.35 -9.43 -21.75
C ARG A 211 -13.92 -8.23 -20.90
N SER A 212 -14.37 -8.12 -19.65
CA SER A 212 -14.02 -7.02 -18.74
C SER A 212 -12.87 -7.36 -17.80
N ARG A 213 -12.40 -8.61 -17.75
CA ARG A 213 -11.27 -9.03 -16.90
C ARG A 213 -10.05 -8.12 -17.01
N PHE A 214 -9.61 -7.80 -18.23
CA PHE A 214 -8.47 -6.91 -18.44
C PHE A 214 -8.68 -5.54 -17.76
N ALA A 215 -9.86 -4.94 -17.92
CA ALA A 215 -10.19 -3.68 -17.27
C ALA A 215 -10.24 -3.83 -15.75
N HIS A 216 -10.81 -4.92 -15.22
CA HIS A 216 -10.84 -5.20 -13.79
C HIS A 216 -9.44 -5.35 -13.19
N ILE A 217 -8.50 -5.97 -13.91
CA ILE A 217 -7.10 -6.11 -13.51
C ILE A 217 -6.44 -4.72 -13.42
N LEU A 218 -6.59 -3.88 -14.46
CA LEU A 218 -6.02 -2.53 -14.44
C LEU A 218 -6.64 -1.64 -13.36
N LEU A 219 -7.95 -1.76 -13.12
CA LEU A 219 -8.63 -1.05 -12.03
C LEU A 219 -8.08 -1.49 -10.67
N ALA A 220 -7.91 -2.79 -10.44
CA ALA A 220 -7.28 -3.29 -9.22
C ALA A 220 -5.83 -2.78 -9.06
N ALA A 221 -5.08 -2.72 -10.17
CA ALA A 221 -3.73 -2.18 -10.17
C ALA A 221 -3.68 -0.69 -9.80
N SER A 222 -4.68 0.10 -10.20
CA SER A 222 -4.75 1.51 -9.80
C SER A 222 -4.91 1.70 -8.28
N MET A 223 -5.51 0.73 -7.57
CA MET A 223 -5.62 0.75 -6.10
C MET A 223 -4.25 0.72 -5.42
N LEU A 224 -3.24 0.08 -6.04
CA LEU A 224 -1.89 -0.03 -5.48
C LEU A 224 -1.23 1.34 -5.29
N LYS A 225 -1.51 2.30 -6.19
CA LYS A 225 -0.97 3.67 -6.13
C LYS A 225 -1.39 4.43 -4.87
N THR A 226 -2.41 3.92 -4.18
CA THR A 226 -2.99 4.57 -3.01
C THR A 226 -2.33 4.13 -1.68
N ILE A 227 -1.41 3.17 -1.73
CA ILE A 227 -0.61 2.68 -0.60
C ILE A 227 0.72 3.41 -0.60
N THR A 228 1.11 3.97 0.55
CA THR A 228 2.33 4.77 0.66
C THR A 228 3.56 3.90 0.93
N PRO A 229 4.74 4.31 0.43
CA PRO A 229 6.02 3.71 0.81
C PRO A 229 6.21 3.64 2.33
N ASN A 230 5.86 4.73 3.03
CA ASN A 230 6.00 4.80 4.49
C ASN A 230 5.20 3.71 5.22
N LEU A 231 3.95 3.45 4.82
CA LEU A 231 3.16 2.38 5.43
C LEU A 231 3.84 1.02 5.30
N ILE A 232 4.39 0.70 4.13
CA ILE A 232 5.06 -0.58 3.87
C ILE A 232 6.35 -0.68 4.68
N THR A 233 7.17 0.37 4.66
CA THR A 233 8.43 0.43 5.40
C THR A 233 8.19 0.25 6.89
N GLU A 234 7.29 1.03 7.48
CA GLU A 234 7.00 0.99 8.91
C GLU A 234 6.37 -0.34 9.35
N LEU A 235 5.48 -0.91 8.53
CA LEU A 235 4.78 -2.14 8.88
C LEU A 235 5.67 -3.39 8.78
N PHE A 236 6.41 -3.56 7.68
CA PHE A 236 7.12 -4.82 7.37
C PHE A 236 8.63 -4.77 7.56
N PHE A 237 9.26 -3.59 7.48
CA PHE A 237 10.71 -3.52 7.34
C PHE A 237 11.38 -2.76 8.48
N ARG A 238 10.68 -1.87 9.18
CA ARG A 238 11.26 -1.03 10.24
C ARG A 238 11.92 -1.84 11.35
N HIS A 239 11.30 -2.94 11.75
CA HIS A 239 11.86 -3.85 12.76
C HIS A 239 13.14 -4.57 12.29
N VAL A 240 13.34 -4.68 10.97
CA VAL A 240 14.49 -5.38 10.36
C VAL A 240 15.63 -4.39 10.10
N ILE A 241 15.33 -3.22 9.53
CA ILE A 241 16.34 -2.25 9.08
C ILE A 241 16.65 -1.16 10.12
N GLY A 242 15.86 -1.08 11.20
CA GLY A 242 16.00 -0.06 12.23
C GLY A 242 15.84 1.35 11.66
N GLN A 243 16.86 2.19 11.78
CA GLN A 243 16.82 3.61 11.41
C GLN A 243 17.21 3.87 9.95
N ALA A 244 17.66 2.85 9.22
CA ALA A 244 18.11 3.01 7.83
C ALA A 244 16.94 3.26 6.85
N ASP A 245 17.26 3.85 5.70
CA ASP A 245 16.32 4.03 4.59
C ASP A 245 16.21 2.72 3.80
N LEU A 246 14.98 2.23 3.65
CA LEU A 246 14.71 1.03 2.86
C LEU A 246 15.15 1.22 1.41
N LEU A 247 14.97 2.41 0.85
CA LEU A 247 15.27 2.69 -0.54
C LEU A 247 16.75 2.51 -0.86
N ASP A 248 17.66 2.91 0.04
CA ASP A 248 19.10 2.71 -0.14
C ASP A 248 19.45 1.23 -0.30
N PHE A 249 18.84 0.35 0.51
CA PHE A 249 19.01 -1.10 0.34
C PHE A 249 18.44 -1.61 -0.98
N LEU A 250 17.31 -1.08 -1.44
CA LEU A 250 16.73 -1.48 -2.73
C LEU A 250 17.66 -1.11 -3.89
N VAL A 251 18.24 0.08 -3.84
CA VAL A 251 19.22 0.59 -4.81
C VAL A 251 20.46 -0.31 -4.83
N ASP A 252 20.99 -0.62 -3.65
CA ASP A 252 22.13 -1.52 -3.51
C ASP A 252 21.80 -2.91 -4.06
N MET A 253 20.63 -3.47 -3.74
CA MET A 253 20.20 -4.76 -4.26
C MET A 253 20.04 -4.74 -5.79
N LEU A 254 19.53 -3.65 -6.36
CA LEU A 254 19.34 -3.49 -7.80
C LEU A 254 20.67 -3.52 -8.55
N PHE A 255 21.68 -2.79 -8.05
CA PHE A 255 22.97 -2.64 -8.72
C PHE A 255 24.06 -3.62 -8.27
N SER A 256 23.85 -4.35 -7.18
CA SER A 256 24.80 -5.37 -6.69
C SER A 256 24.85 -6.60 -7.59
N ARG A 257 26.05 -7.15 -7.76
CA ARG A 257 26.35 -8.21 -8.74
C ARG A 257 25.96 -9.63 -8.28
N ASN A 258 25.69 -9.85 -6.99
CA ASN A 258 25.30 -11.15 -6.41
C ASN A 258 24.23 -10.98 -5.32
N MET A 259 23.07 -11.66 -5.46
CA MET A 259 22.04 -11.72 -4.41
C MET A 259 22.24 -12.86 -3.39
N TYR A 260 23.41 -13.52 -3.42
CA TYR A 260 23.77 -14.59 -2.47
C TYR A 260 24.07 -14.08 -1.05
N GLY A 261 23.92 -12.78 -0.78
CA GLY A 261 24.03 -12.16 0.54
C GLY A 261 22.69 -11.91 1.24
N ALA A 262 21.54 -12.33 0.70
CA ALA A 262 20.26 -12.19 1.41
C ALA A 262 20.19 -13.03 2.70
N SER A 263 21.08 -14.02 2.88
CA SER A 263 21.31 -14.74 4.14
C SER A 263 22.14 -13.94 5.16
N THR A 264 22.53 -12.70 4.85
CA THR A 264 23.26 -11.79 5.76
C THR A 264 22.46 -10.58 6.24
N TRP A 265 21.12 -10.62 6.18
CA TRP A 265 20.29 -9.83 7.10
C TRP A 265 20.47 -10.38 8.53
N ARG A 266 21.69 -10.30 9.08
CA ARG A 266 21.90 -10.50 10.51
C ARG A 266 21.37 -9.26 11.19
N LEU A 267 20.29 -9.46 11.92
CA LEU A 267 19.76 -8.54 12.92
C LEU A 267 20.92 -7.85 13.65
N PRO A 268 20.91 -6.51 13.80
CA PRO A 268 21.81 -5.87 14.74
C PRO A 268 21.54 -6.49 16.12
N ARG A 269 22.60 -6.96 16.78
CA ARG A 269 22.53 -7.52 18.14
C ARG A 269 22.05 -6.47 19.13
#